data_AF-A0A8H8JVQ9-F1
#
_entry.id   AF-A0A8H8JVQ9-F1
#
_cell.length_a   1.000
_cell.length_b   1.000
_cell.length_c   1.000
_cell.angle_alpha   90.00
_cell.angle_beta   90.00
_cell.angle_gamma   90.00
#
_symmetry.space_group_name_H-M   'P 1'
#
loop_
_entity.id
_entity.type
_entity.pdbx_description
1 polymer ?
#
loop_
_entity_poly.entity_id
_entity_poly.type
_entity_poly.pdbx_seq_one_letter_code
_entity_poly.pdbx_strand_id
1 'polypeptide(L)'
;MTKSWNSIRAYAEYMYKADAGLVPAIPVDLEVLEHREHVDQADRWFAQEVRPKGPGMRHRILVIEGKTGTGKTAYARSKGSHSRMCNIWNVAAISEDADIWILDDMVSTNSKYSLKALSQYEADFTGRYQWVKTMKVRPTVILGNSRAAITKCWSDIEGEEGEAWVARNVEWVYSGGRPFFVFP
;
A
#
# COMPACT_ATOMS: atom_id res chain seq x y z
N MET A 1 -36.14 7.45 -31.82
CA MET A 1 -35.12 8.51 -31.99
C MET A 1 -33.82 8.06 -31.35
N THR A 2 -32.79 7.80 -32.14
CA THR A 2 -31.44 7.46 -31.65
C THR A 2 -30.72 8.75 -31.27
N LYS A 3 -30.39 8.92 -29.98
CA LYS A 3 -29.60 10.08 -29.54
C LYS A 3 -28.14 9.87 -29.95
N SER A 4 -27.64 10.76 -30.80
CA SER A 4 -26.24 10.84 -31.20
C SER A 4 -25.50 11.81 -30.29
N TRP A 5 -24.31 11.45 -29.81
CA TRP A 5 -23.47 12.28 -28.95
C TRP A 5 -22.24 12.72 -29.73
N ASN A 6 -22.04 14.04 -29.85
CA ASN A 6 -20.91 14.60 -30.59
C ASN A 6 -19.63 14.73 -29.74
N SER A 7 -19.66 14.30 -28.48
CA SER A 7 -18.45 14.19 -27.65
C SER A 7 -18.61 13.17 -26.53
N ILE A 8 -17.49 12.57 -26.12
CA ILE A 8 -17.40 11.66 -24.96
C ILE A 8 -17.85 12.39 -23.69
N ARG A 9 -17.55 13.70 -23.57
CA ARG A 9 -17.98 14.52 -22.44
C ARG A 9 -19.50 14.66 -22.38
N ALA A 10 -20.17 14.92 -23.50
CA ALA A 10 -21.62 15.03 -23.57
C ALA A 10 -22.32 13.69 -23.26
N TYR A 11 -21.73 12.58 -23.70
CA TYR A 11 -22.19 11.25 -23.32
C TYR A 11 -22.04 11.01 -21.81
N ALA A 12 -20.88 11.35 -21.23
CA ALA A 12 -20.62 11.18 -19.81
C ALA A 12 -21.54 12.06 -18.94
N GLU A 13 -21.70 13.33 -19.29
CA GLU A 13 -22.59 14.26 -18.58
C GLU A 13 -24.06 13.81 -18.65
N TYR A 14 -24.47 13.13 -19.71
CA TYR A 14 -25.82 12.57 -19.83
C TYR A 14 -26.00 11.26 -19.05
N MET A 15 -25.04 10.34 -19.14
CA MET A 15 -25.10 9.03 -18.49
C MET A 15 -24.86 9.09 -16.98
N TYR A 16 -24.03 10.04 -16.54
CA TYR A 16 -23.67 10.26 -15.13
C TYR A 16 -24.31 11.53 -14.57
N LYS A 17 -25.49 11.93 -15.07
CA LYS A 17 -26.32 12.86 -14.31
C LYS A 17 -26.53 12.24 -12.93
N ALA A 18 -25.97 12.88 -11.91
CA ALA A 18 -26.20 12.47 -10.54
C ALA A 18 -27.71 12.49 -10.31
N ASP A 19 -28.32 11.31 -10.25
CA ASP A 19 -29.71 11.20 -9.83
C ASP A 19 -29.72 11.72 -8.39
N ALA A 20 -30.29 12.91 -8.19
CA ALA A 20 -30.29 13.62 -6.91
C ALA A 20 -31.00 12.82 -5.78
N GLY A 21 -31.58 11.65 -6.10
CA GLY A 21 -32.17 10.70 -5.15
C GLY A 21 -31.52 9.30 -5.10
N LEU A 22 -30.45 9.02 -5.87
CA LEU A 22 -29.80 7.69 -5.88
C LEU A 22 -28.41 7.65 -5.24
N VAL A 23 -27.92 8.77 -4.70
CA VAL A 23 -26.82 8.70 -3.73
C VAL A 23 -27.50 8.43 -2.38
N PRO A 24 -27.57 7.18 -1.88
CA PRO A 24 -28.01 6.97 -0.51
C PRO A 24 -27.16 7.87 0.37
N ALA A 25 -27.82 8.64 1.26
CA ALA A 25 -27.10 9.38 2.27
C ALA A 25 -26.14 8.39 2.94
N ILE A 26 -24.84 8.66 2.85
CA ILE A 26 -23.85 7.88 3.58
C ILE A 26 -24.26 8.04 5.05
N PRO A 27 -24.55 6.96 5.78
CA PRO A 27 -24.93 7.07 7.18
C PRO A 27 -23.78 7.74 7.93
N VAL A 28 -23.97 9.02 8.28
CA VAL A 28 -22.97 9.85 8.96
C VAL A 28 -22.90 9.52 10.46
N ASP A 29 -23.69 8.54 10.92
CA ASP A 29 -23.53 7.89 12.22
C ASP A 29 -22.35 6.91 12.17
N LEU A 30 -21.18 7.44 11.80
CA LEU A 30 -19.94 6.74 11.98
C LEU A 30 -19.66 6.74 13.47
N GLU A 31 -19.80 5.58 14.11
CA GLU A 31 -19.24 5.37 15.44
C GLU A 31 -17.82 5.92 15.42
N VAL A 32 -17.57 6.94 16.24
CA VAL A 32 -16.22 7.38 16.56
C VAL A 32 -15.56 6.16 17.14
N LEU A 33 -14.75 5.46 16.34
CA LEU A 33 -14.06 4.27 16.78
C LEU A 33 -13.16 4.69 17.94
N GLU A 34 -13.61 4.42 19.16
CA GLU A 34 -12.84 4.61 20.41
C GLU A 34 -11.54 3.78 20.40
N HIS A 35 -11.30 3.02 19.34
CA HIS A 35 -10.18 2.11 19.16
C HIS A 35 -9.46 2.34 17.81
N ARG A 36 -8.80 3.51 17.69
CA ARG A 36 -7.95 3.90 16.55
C ARG A 36 -6.48 3.53 16.69
N GLU A 37 -6.13 2.73 17.69
CA GLU A 37 -4.74 2.38 18.01
C GLU A 37 -3.94 1.87 16.79
N HIS A 38 -4.56 1.08 15.91
CA HIS A 38 -3.93 0.58 14.67
C HIS A 38 -3.69 1.71 13.65
N VAL A 39 -4.60 2.67 13.55
CA VAL A 39 -4.44 3.85 12.70
C VAL A 39 -3.33 4.74 13.27
N ASP A 40 -3.38 5.03 14.57
CA ASP A 40 -2.38 5.88 15.24
C ASP A 40 -0.98 5.26 15.17
N GLN A 41 -0.87 3.94 15.30
CA GLN A 41 0.39 3.22 15.13
C GLN A 41 0.94 3.37 13.70
N ALA A 42 0.10 3.18 12.69
CA ALA A 42 0.50 3.38 11.30
C ALA A 42 0.87 4.85 11.02
N ASP A 43 0.11 5.81 11.57
CA ASP A 43 0.39 7.25 11.44
C ASP A 43 1.73 7.65 12.05
N ARG A 44 2.06 7.11 13.23
CA ARG A 44 3.38 7.31 13.83
C ARG A 44 4.50 6.82 12.92
N TRP A 45 4.30 5.67 12.28
CA TRP A 45 5.29 5.15 11.32
C TRP A 45 5.44 6.09 10.12
N PHE A 46 4.35 6.57 9.51
CA PHE A 46 4.42 7.50 8.37
C PHE A 46 5.14 8.79 8.73
N ALA A 47 4.85 9.37 9.90
CA ALA A 47 5.49 10.60 10.37
C ALA A 47 7.02 10.46 10.56
N GLN A 48 7.49 9.24 10.86
CA GLN A 48 8.90 8.92 11.05
C GLN A 48 9.61 8.58 9.74
N GLU A 49 8.99 7.77 8.88
CA GLU A 49 9.68 7.13 7.75
C GLU A 49 9.59 7.88 6.43
N VAL A 50 8.52 8.66 6.19
CA VAL A 50 8.33 9.39 4.91
C VAL A 50 9.33 10.53 4.72
N ARG A 51 9.99 10.97 5.79
CA ARG A 51 11.01 12.02 5.72
C ARG A 51 12.23 11.53 4.92
N PRO A 52 12.87 12.40 4.11
CA PRO A 52 14.10 12.04 3.41
C PRO A 52 15.16 11.51 4.38
N LYS A 53 15.67 10.32 4.11
CA LYS A 53 16.78 9.72 4.85
C LYS A 53 18.11 10.01 4.15
N GLY A 54 19.18 10.15 4.94
CA GLY A 54 20.53 10.29 4.42
C GLY A 54 21.13 8.95 3.97
N PRO A 55 22.26 8.96 3.23
CA PRO A 55 23.00 7.75 2.89
C PRO A 55 23.35 6.92 4.13
N GLY A 56 23.27 5.60 4.02
CA GLY A 56 23.57 4.66 5.11
C GLY A 56 22.43 4.46 6.12
N MET A 57 21.36 5.26 6.04
CA MET A 57 20.16 5.02 6.84
C MET A 57 19.21 4.07 6.11
N ARG A 58 18.66 3.11 6.85
CA ARG A 58 17.68 2.15 6.34
C ARG A 58 16.26 2.61 6.60
N HIS A 59 15.38 2.32 5.66
CA HIS A 59 13.94 2.48 5.85
C HIS A 59 13.39 1.31 6.65
N ARG A 60 12.53 1.60 7.63
CA ARG A 60 11.67 0.56 8.22
C ARG A 60 10.58 0.24 7.20
N ILE A 61 9.96 -0.92 7.35
CA ILE A 61 8.86 -1.38 6.49
C ILE A 61 7.59 -1.41 7.33
N LEU A 62 6.50 -0.88 6.83
CA LEU A 62 5.19 -1.01 7.46
C LEU A 62 4.47 -2.21 6.88
N VAL A 63 3.99 -3.11 7.72
CA VAL A 63 3.08 -4.17 7.32
C VAL A 63 1.72 -3.90 7.93
N ILE A 64 0.69 -3.79 7.09
CA ILE A 64 -0.70 -3.65 7.53
C ILE A 64 -1.47 -4.92 7.19
N GLU A 65 -1.87 -5.62 8.25
CA GLU A 65 -2.66 -6.84 8.18
C GLU A 65 -4.13 -6.55 8.51
N GLY A 66 -5.04 -7.09 7.70
CA GLY A 66 -6.47 -7.02 7.97
C GLY A 66 -7.34 -7.59 6.88
N LYS A 67 -8.60 -7.91 7.17
CA LYS A 67 -9.54 -8.44 6.17
C LYS A 67 -9.71 -7.50 4.96
N THR A 68 -10.17 -8.06 3.84
CA THR A 68 -10.62 -7.28 2.69
C THR A 68 -11.76 -6.35 3.11
N GLY A 69 -11.85 -5.16 2.50
CA GLY A 69 -12.91 -4.20 2.78
C GLY A 69 -12.66 -3.28 4.00
N THR A 70 -11.57 -3.45 4.75
CA THR A 70 -11.23 -2.54 5.87
C THR A 70 -10.61 -1.21 5.43
N GLY A 71 -10.47 -0.94 4.12
CA GLY A 71 -9.91 0.33 3.63
C GLY A 71 -8.38 0.47 3.74
N LYS A 72 -7.62 -0.59 4.03
CA LYS A 72 -6.13 -0.54 4.13
C LYS A 72 -5.46 0.12 2.93
N THR A 73 -5.89 -0.27 1.72
CA THR A 73 -5.35 0.28 0.47
C THR A 73 -5.69 1.75 0.32
N ALA A 74 -6.94 2.15 0.59
CA ALA A 74 -7.35 3.56 0.51
C ALA A 74 -6.56 4.42 1.52
N TYR A 75 -6.40 3.90 2.74
CA TYR A 75 -5.59 4.51 3.79
C TYR A 75 -4.12 4.68 3.39
N ALA A 76 -3.45 3.64 2.91
CA ALA A 76 -2.04 3.76 2.51
C ALA A 76 -1.85 4.76 1.35
N ARG A 77 -2.79 4.76 0.39
CA ARG A 77 -2.76 5.67 -0.76
C ARG A 77 -3.04 7.14 -0.40
N SER A 78 -3.70 7.41 0.73
CA SER A 78 -3.99 8.79 1.15
C SER A 78 -2.82 9.49 1.82
N LYS A 79 -1.70 8.79 2.09
CA LYS A 79 -0.56 9.32 2.84
C LYS A 79 0.47 10.09 2.02
N GLY A 80 0.35 10.11 0.69
CA GLY A 80 1.26 10.85 -0.18
C GLY A 80 1.29 10.33 -1.60
N SER A 81 2.25 10.82 -2.38
CA SER A 81 2.52 10.27 -3.70
C SER A 81 3.06 8.85 -3.56
N HIS A 82 2.57 7.91 -4.37
CA HIS A 82 2.87 6.50 -4.18
C HIS A 82 3.02 5.75 -5.49
N SER A 83 3.91 4.75 -5.47
CA SER A 83 3.93 3.69 -6.48
C SER A 83 3.27 2.45 -5.90
N ARG A 84 2.29 1.88 -6.61
CA ARG A 84 1.57 0.68 -6.13
C ARG A 84 1.84 -0.51 -7.05
N MET A 85 2.26 -1.60 -6.43
CA MET A 85 2.29 -2.93 -7.02
C MET A 85 1.16 -3.74 -6.40
N CYS A 86 0.42 -4.47 -7.23
CA CYS A 86 -0.73 -5.25 -6.79
C CYS A 86 -0.61 -6.66 -7.36
N ASN A 87 -0.64 -7.68 -6.51
CA ASN A 87 -0.47 -9.11 -6.83
C ASN A 87 0.89 -9.52 -7.42
N ILE A 88 1.55 -8.66 -8.20
CA ILE A 88 2.72 -9.00 -9.02
C ILE A 88 3.83 -7.98 -8.76
N TRP A 89 5.07 -8.46 -8.67
CA TRP A 89 6.25 -7.62 -8.64
C TRP A 89 6.50 -6.97 -9.99
N ASN A 90 6.32 -5.65 -10.06
CA ASN A 90 6.45 -4.87 -11.29
C ASN A 90 7.28 -3.60 -11.06
N VAL A 91 8.59 -3.74 -11.23
CA VAL A 91 9.56 -2.63 -11.11
C VAL A 91 9.24 -1.47 -12.07
N ALA A 92 8.64 -1.76 -13.22
CA ALA A 92 8.26 -0.73 -14.19
C ALA A 92 7.16 0.22 -13.67
N ALA A 93 6.38 -0.21 -12.68
CA ALA A 93 5.35 0.61 -12.04
C ALA A 93 5.91 1.51 -10.92
N ILE A 94 7.22 1.41 -10.62
CA ILE A 94 7.87 2.20 -9.59
C ILE A 94 8.35 3.53 -10.18
N SER A 95 7.79 4.61 -9.66
CA SER A 95 8.23 5.99 -9.90
C SER A 95 9.29 6.41 -8.88
N GLU A 96 10.31 7.13 -9.35
CA GLU A 96 11.33 7.77 -8.51
C GLU A 96 10.78 8.97 -7.73
N ASP A 97 9.71 9.59 -8.23
CA ASP A 97 9.04 10.73 -7.62
C ASP A 97 8.05 10.32 -6.52
N ALA A 98 7.83 9.01 -6.31
CA ALA A 98 6.94 8.55 -5.26
C ALA A 98 7.56 8.73 -3.87
N ASP A 99 6.77 9.19 -2.91
CA ASP A 99 7.16 9.28 -1.50
C ASP A 99 7.23 7.89 -0.86
N ILE A 100 6.31 7.00 -1.24
CA ILE A 100 6.21 5.65 -0.68
C ILE A 100 5.95 4.58 -1.75
N TRP A 101 6.29 3.34 -1.43
CA TRP A 101 5.91 2.17 -2.22
C TRP A 101 4.87 1.35 -1.49
N ILE A 102 3.86 0.88 -2.23
CA ILE A 102 2.76 0.07 -1.70
C ILE A 102 2.78 -1.28 -2.41
N LEU A 103 3.01 -2.34 -1.65
CA LEU A 103 2.93 -3.73 -2.06
C LEU A 103 1.60 -4.30 -1.57
N ASP A 104 0.61 -4.38 -2.45
CA ASP A 104 -0.77 -4.69 -2.10
C ASP A 104 -1.16 -6.12 -2.53
N ASP A 105 -1.50 -6.97 -1.56
CA ASP A 105 -1.93 -8.36 -1.77
C ASP A 105 -0.99 -9.13 -2.71
N MET A 106 0.32 -9.02 -2.48
CA MET A 106 1.33 -9.71 -3.28
C MET A 106 1.17 -11.23 -3.23
N VAL A 107 1.40 -11.90 -4.37
CA VAL A 107 1.23 -13.35 -4.48
C VAL A 107 2.56 -14.06 -4.69
N SER A 108 2.90 -14.95 -3.75
CA SER A 108 4.16 -15.71 -3.75
C SER A 108 4.43 -16.57 -4.98
N THR A 109 3.39 -17.00 -5.70
CA THR A 109 3.51 -17.87 -6.89
C THR A 109 4.18 -17.17 -8.07
N ASN A 110 4.02 -15.85 -8.18
CA ASN A 110 4.52 -15.08 -9.30
C ASN A 110 5.71 -14.21 -8.91
N SER A 111 5.93 -13.97 -7.61
CA SER A 111 6.98 -13.07 -7.15
C SER A 111 7.30 -13.28 -5.67
N LYS A 112 8.59 -13.44 -5.36
CA LYS A 112 9.13 -13.17 -4.03
C LYS A 112 9.97 -11.90 -4.09
N TYR A 113 10.01 -11.16 -3.00
CA TYR A 113 10.82 -9.95 -2.87
C TYR A 113 11.67 -10.00 -1.59
N SER A 114 12.83 -9.35 -1.64
CA SER A 114 13.72 -9.24 -0.49
C SER A 114 13.28 -8.08 0.40
N LEU A 115 12.97 -8.37 1.66
CA LEU A 115 12.69 -7.32 2.64
C LEU A 115 13.94 -6.51 2.95
N LYS A 116 15.12 -7.14 2.98
CA LYS A 116 16.38 -6.43 3.23
C LYS A 116 16.67 -5.42 2.13
N ALA A 117 16.39 -5.75 0.87
CA ALA A 117 16.53 -4.81 -0.26
C ALA A 117 15.56 -3.63 -0.13
N LEU A 118 14.28 -3.90 0.20
CA LEU A 118 13.25 -2.87 0.44
C LEU A 118 13.51 -1.97 1.66
N SER A 119 14.50 -2.29 2.48
CA SER A 119 14.92 -1.52 3.65
C SER A 119 16.21 -0.73 3.41
N GLN A 120 16.96 -0.98 2.32
CA GLN A 120 18.19 -0.24 2.05
C GLN A 120 17.92 1.24 1.68
N TYR A 121 18.98 2.04 1.58
CA TYR A 121 18.91 3.38 1.01
C TYR A 121 18.77 3.34 -0.53
N GLU A 122 19.50 2.41 -1.15
CA GLU A 122 19.53 2.18 -2.60
C GLU A 122 19.65 0.68 -2.83
N ALA A 123 18.97 0.17 -3.86
CA ALA A 123 18.99 -1.23 -4.21
C ALA A 123 18.79 -1.43 -5.70
N ASP A 124 19.31 -2.55 -6.19
CA ASP A 124 19.12 -3.04 -7.55
C ASP A 124 17.87 -3.91 -7.61
N PHE A 125 16.93 -3.53 -8.48
CA PHE A 125 15.73 -4.33 -8.72
C PHE A 125 15.69 -4.82 -10.16
N THR A 126 15.36 -6.10 -10.31
CA THR A 126 15.17 -6.74 -11.62
C THR A 126 13.69 -7.03 -11.81
N GLY A 127 13.14 -6.58 -12.93
CA GLY A 127 11.78 -6.91 -13.36
C GLY A 127 11.80 -8.08 -14.33
N ARG A 128 10.66 -8.78 -14.48
CA ARG A 128 10.52 -9.93 -15.41
C ARG A 128 10.91 -9.61 -16.86
N TYR A 129 10.84 -8.34 -17.26
CA TYR A 129 11.09 -7.85 -18.61
C TYR A 129 12.01 -6.61 -18.64
N GLN A 130 12.74 -6.32 -17.58
CA GLN A 130 13.60 -5.13 -17.50
C GLN A 130 15.02 -5.49 -17.09
N TRP A 131 15.96 -4.71 -17.61
CA TRP A 131 17.35 -4.65 -17.13
C TRP A 131 17.37 -4.24 -15.65
N VAL A 132 18.45 -4.59 -14.96
CA VAL A 132 18.65 -4.20 -13.56
C VAL A 132 18.53 -2.68 -13.44
N LYS A 133 17.62 -2.22 -12.57
CA LYS A 133 17.44 -0.80 -12.27
C LYS A 133 17.88 -0.54 -10.84
N THR A 134 18.98 0.20 -10.69
CA THR A 134 19.40 0.77 -9.42
C THR A 134 18.51 1.95 -9.10
N MET A 135 17.92 1.96 -7.91
CA MET A 135 17.06 3.07 -7.47
C MET A 135 17.16 3.30 -5.97
N LYS A 136 17.00 4.56 -5.58
CA LYS A 136 16.78 4.93 -4.18
C LYS A 136 15.48 4.30 -3.72
N VAL A 137 15.59 3.50 -2.67
CA VAL A 137 14.44 2.83 -2.07
C VAL A 137 13.55 3.87 -1.40
N ARG A 138 12.25 3.61 -1.39
CA ARG A 138 11.28 4.42 -0.67
C ARG A 138 10.73 3.65 0.53
N PRO A 139 10.28 4.35 1.59
CA PRO A 139 9.50 3.74 2.65
C PRO A 139 8.42 2.84 2.05
N THR A 140 8.42 1.59 2.49
CA THR A 140 7.61 0.55 1.88
C THR A 140 6.50 0.12 2.82
N VAL A 141 5.28 0.08 2.28
CA VAL A 141 4.07 -0.38 2.95
C VAL A 141 3.61 -1.67 2.29
N ILE A 142 3.50 -2.74 3.06
CA ILE A 142 3.01 -4.04 2.60
C ILE A 142 1.62 -4.24 3.18
N LEU A 143 0.66 -4.51 2.32
CA LEU A 143 -0.72 -4.77 2.69
C LEU A 143 -1.06 -6.22 2.44
N GLY A 144 -1.77 -6.85 3.37
CA GLY A 144 -2.28 -8.19 3.15
C GLY A 144 -3.38 -8.59 4.11
N ASN A 145 -4.04 -9.69 3.75
CA ASN A 145 -5.19 -10.19 4.50
C ASN A 145 -4.83 -11.16 5.63
N SER A 146 -3.62 -11.71 5.63
CA SER A 146 -3.09 -12.52 6.73
C SER A 146 -1.57 -12.46 6.79
N ARG A 147 -1.01 -12.63 7.99
CA ARG A 147 0.42 -12.76 8.21
C ARG A 147 1.06 -13.83 7.34
N ALA A 148 0.44 -15.01 7.27
CA ALA A 148 0.96 -16.11 6.47
C ALA A 148 1.00 -15.82 4.97
N ALA A 149 0.03 -15.07 4.42
CA ALA A 149 0.06 -14.68 3.01
C ALA A 149 1.19 -13.69 2.72
N ILE A 150 1.40 -12.73 3.62
CA ILE A 150 2.44 -11.71 3.51
C ILE A 150 3.83 -12.35 3.61
N THR A 151 4.08 -13.14 4.65
CA THR A 151 5.42 -13.72 4.90
C THR A 151 5.86 -14.72 3.84
N LYS A 152 4.93 -15.44 3.20
CA LYS A 152 5.23 -16.34 2.08
C LYS A 152 5.83 -15.64 0.85
N CYS A 153 5.67 -14.32 0.75
CA CYS A 153 6.22 -13.54 -0.35
C CYS A 153 7.65 -13.07 -0.12
N TRP A 154 8.22 -13.32 1.06
CA TRP A 154 9.60 -12.92 1.39
C TRP A 154 10.60 -13.96 0.88
N SER A 155 11.76 -13.51 0.40
CA SER A 155 12.80 -14.41 -0.13
C SER A 155 14.00 -14.61 0.81
N ASP A 156 14.20 -13.73 1.79
CA ASP A 156 15.47 -13.54 2.50
C ASP A 156 15.35 -13.52 4.03
N ILE A 157 14.21 -14.00 4.54
CA ILE A 157 13.90 -14.09 5.96
C ILE A 157 13.63 -15.55 6.32
N GLU A 158 14.60 -16.18 6.97
CA GLU A 158 14.51 -17.56 7.47
C GLU A 158 15.26 -17.66 8.80
N GLY A 159 14.78 -18.55 9.68
CA GLY A 159 15.40 -18.81 10.99
C GLY A 159 15.37 -17.63 11.97
N GLU A 160 16.01 -17.83 13.11
CA GLU A 160 15.99 -16.91 14.25
C GLU A 160 16.62 -15.54 13.92
N GLU A 161 17.68 -15.53 13.11
CA GLU A 161 18.31 -14.28 12.64
C GLU A 161 17.36 -13.46 11.75
N GLY A 162 16.61 -14.13 10.86
CA GLY A 162 15.60 -13.48 10.03
C GLY A 162 14.48 -12.87 10.87
N GLU A 163 14.00 -13.59 11.88
CA GLU A 163 12.97 -13.10 12.80
C GLU A 163 13.46 -11.89 13.62
N ALA A 164 14.68 -11.96 14.14
CA ALA A 164 15.30 -10.84 14.85
C ALA A 164 15.47 -9.62 13.94
N TRP A 165 15.80 -9.83 12.66
CA TRP A 165 15.87 -8.75 11.68
C TRP A 165 14.49 -8.13 11.44
N VAL A 166 13.45 -8.95 11.26
CA VAL A 166 12.07 -8.48 11.08
C VAL A 166 11.61 -7.65 12.28
N ALA A 167 11.84 -8.12 13.50
CA ALA A 167 11.45 -7.41 14.72
C ALA A 167 12.05 -6.00 14.83
N ARG A 168 13.25 -5.78 14.26
CA ARG A 168 13.92 -4.47 14.28
C ARG A 168 13.49 -3.55 13.12
N ASN A 169 13.22 -4.12 11.96
CA ASN A 169 13.07 -3.35 10.72
C ASN A 169 11.62 -3.26 10.21
N VAL A 170 10.71 -4.06 10.76
CA VAL A 170 9.31 -4.12 10.32
C VAL A 170 8.40 -3.64 11.46
N GLU A 171 7.53 -2.68 11.16
CA GLU A 171 6.42 -2.29 12.01
C GLU A 171 5.18 -3.08 11.57
N TRP A 172 4.63 -3.92 12.45
CA TRP A 172 3.46 -4.72 12.14
C TRP A 172 2.21 -4.10 12.77
N VAL A 173 1.22 -3.79 11.94
CA VAL A 173 -0.06 -3.24 12.37
C VAL A 173 -1.17 -4.22 11.99
N TYR A 174 -1.88 -4.72 13.00
CA TYR A 174 -3.02 -5.59 12.81
C TYR A 174 -4.33 -4.85 13.09
N SER A 175 -5.23 -4.82 12.11
CA SER A 175 -6.54 -4.15 12.27
C SER A 175 -7.60 -4.98 12.99
N GLY A 176 -7.45 -6.30 13.11
CA GLY A 176 -8.49 -7.13 13.72
C GLY A 176 -9.85 -7.10 13.00
N GLY A 177 -9.88 -6.67 11.73
CA GLY A 177 -11.13 -6.45 10.98
C GLY A 177 -11.74 -5.06 11.16
N ARG A 178 -11.13 -4.19 11.96
CA ARG A 178 -11.52 -2.79 12.10
C ARG A 178 -11.13 -1.99 10.84
N PRO A 179 -11.89 -0.96 10.46
CA PRO A 179 -11.55 -0.15 9.30
C PRO A 179 -10.35 0.77 9.58
N PHE A 180 -9.53 0.97 8.56
CA PHE A 180 -8.50 2.03 8.46
C PHE A 180 -9.04 3.30 7.81
N PHE A 181 -10.06 3.14 6.98
CA PHE A 181 -10.71 4.23 6.28
C PHE A 181 -12.20 3.99 6.39
N VAL A 182 -12.92 4.99 6.90
CA VAL A 182 -14.37 5.02 6.90
C VAL A 182 -14.72 6.19 5.99
N PHE A 183 -15.44 5.93 4.90
CA PHE A 183 -15.91 7.00 4.04
C PHE A 183 -16.86 7.87 4.87
N PRO A 184 -16.66 9.20 4.94
CA PRO A 184 -17.70 10.10 5.40
C PRO A 184 -18.91 10.06 4.45
#